data_AF-A0A9C8M1N9-F1
#
_entry.id   AF-A0A9C8M1N9-F1
#
_cell.length_a   1.000
_cell.length_b   1.000
_cell.length_c   1.000
_cell.angle_alpha   90.00
_cell.angle_beta   90.00
_cell.angle_gamma   90.00
#
_symmetry.space_group_name_H-M   'P 1'
#
loop_
_entity.id
_entity.type
_entity.pdbx_description
1 polymer ?
#
loop_
_entity_poly.entity_id
_entity_poly.type
_entity_poly.pdbx_seq_one_letter_code
_entity_poly.pdbx_strand_id
1 'polypeptide(L)'
;SVVFGLDEPDETVLNSAGAEDIFIARYHPNSMLIWAKQAGGADFEFANALTSLSDDSIVLTGYFQNTTIFGTEGPNETTLTSIGDDDILLAKYNSSGDFLWAKQAGGIEEDRGYAITSLSDDSTVITGNFGSMATFGKNDPNEIVLTSLGSDDIFLARFNSDGSLDWAKSAGGTGKDTGFGITSFSNDSILITGYFYQSAIFGLGEYNETILKSNGYHDIFMTLYDENGTFFWSKGAGGPAGLLFEAGRAVTSLSDNSTILTGTFSDFATFGLGEPKEITLVSEGNLDAFIARFGP
;
A
#
# COMPACT_ATOMS: atom_id res chain seq x y z
N SER A 1 -9.17 -9.79 -23.35
CA SER A 1 -9.62 -8.39 -23.59
C SER A 1 -10.77 -8.08 -22.66
N VAL A 2 -11.00 -6.80 -22.40
CA VAL A 2 -12.11 -6.29 -21.56
C VAL A 2 -12.74 -5.10 -22.27
N VAL A 3 -14.05 -4.89 -22.08
CA VAL A 3 -14.81 -3.79 -22.69
C VAL A 3 -15.29 -2.85 -21.59
N PHE A 4 -15.02 -1.55 -21.75
CA PHE A 4 -15.49 -0.47 -20.88
C PHE A 4 -16.52 0.38 -21.63
N GLY A 5 -17.58 0.81 -20.94
CA GLY A 5 -18.62 1.65 -21.54
C GLY A 5 -19.37 0.97 -22.67
N LEU A 6 -19.77 -0.29 -22.50
CA LEU A 6 -20.50 -1.06 -23.52
C LEU A 6 -21.75 -0.28 -23.98
N ASP A 7 -21.91 -0.11 -25.29
CA ASP A 7 -22.98 0.66 -25.93
C ASP A 7 -22.96 2.18 -25.64
N GLU A 8 -21.85 2.72 -25.11
CA GLU A 8 -21.64 4.15 -24.89
C GLU A 8 -20.80 4.78 -26.04
N PRO A 9 -20.88 6.11 -26.27
CA PRO A 9 -20.09 6.78 -27.31
C PRO A 9 -18.57 6.60 -27.16
N ASP A 10 -18.09 6.45 -25.93
CA ASP A 10 -16.67 6.32 -25.59
C ASP A 10 -16.26 4.86 -25.32
N GLU A 11 -17.04 3.88 -25.78
CA GLU A 11 -16.75 2.44 -25.62
C GLU A 11 -15.29 2.13 -25.97
N THR A 12 -14.58 1.50 -25.03
CA THR A 12 -13.16 1.21 -25.17
C THR A 12 -12.89 -0.27 -24.93
N VAL A 13 -12.23 -0.92 -25.90
CA VAL A 13 -11.79 -2.32 -25.79
C VAL A 13 -10.29 -2.36 -25.50
N LEU A 14 -9.93 -2.87 -24.32
CA LEU A 14 -8.55 -3.05 -23.91
C LEU A 14 -8.12 -4.51 -24.11
N ASN A 15 -6.94 -4.70 -24.70
CA ASN A 15 -6.37 -6.01 -24.99
C ASN A 15 -5.10 -6.18 -24.18
N SER A 16 -5.08 -7.25 -23.39
CA SER A 16 -3.91 -7.66 -22.64
C SER A 16 -2.70 -7.81 -23.56
N ALA A 17 -1.54 -7.35 -23.11
CA ALA A 17 -0.25 -7.52 -23.77
C ALA A 17 0.42 -8.86 -23.39
N GLY A 18 -0.14 -9.60 -22.43
CA GLY A 18 0.48 -10.75 -21.80
C GLY A 18 -0.49 -11.59 -20.96
N ALA A 19 -0.14 -11.82 -19.70
CA ALA A 19 -0.94 -12.61 -18.77
C ALA A 19 -2.02 -11.75 -18.09
N GLU A 20 -1.66 -10.90 -17.15
CA GLU A 20 -2.57 -9.96 -16.48
C GLU A 20 -1.96 -8.56 -16.54
N ASP A 21 -2.68 -7.59 -17.10
CA ASP A 21 -2.21 -6.21 -17.25
C ASP A 21 -3.04 -5.25 -16.39
N ILE A 22 -2.49 -4.06 -16.17
CA ILE A 22 -3.20 -2.96 -15.52
C ILE A 22 -4.19 -2.36 -16.50
N PHE A 23 -5.41 -2.12 -16.02
CA PHE A 23 -6.32 -1.15 -16.63
C PHE A 23 -6.69 -0.07 -15.62
N ILE A 24 -6.97 1.13 -16.13
CA ILE A 24 -7.54 2.24 -15.36
C ILE A 24 -8.72 2.77 -16.16
N ALA A 25 -9.86 2.97 -15.51
CA ALA A 25 -11.04 3.56 -16.14
C ALA A 25 -11.61 4.68 -15.27
N ARG A 26 -11.98 5.79 -15.91
CA ARG A 26 -12.65 6.92 -15.26
C ARG A 26 -14.08 7.01 -15.76
N TYR A 27 -15.00 7.18 -14.83
CA TYR A 27 -16.43 7.30 -15.10
C TYR A 27 -16.98 8.62 -14.57
N HIS A 28 -18.01 9.14 -15.24
CA HIS A 28 -18.88 10.15 -14.69
C HIS A 28 -19.71 9.58 -13.52
N PRO A 29 -20.22 10.43 -12.61
CA PRO A 29 -21.13 9.97 -11.54
C PRO A 29 -22.43 9.33 -12.02
N ASN A 30 -22.80 9.55 -13.29
CA ASN A 30 -23.93 8.89 -13.95
C ASN A 30 -23.56 7.53 -14.58
N SER A 31 -22.39 6.99 -14.24
CA SER A 31 -21.84 5.71 -14.71
C SER A 31 -21.42 5.64 -16.18
N MET A 32 -21.40 6.77 -16.92
CA MET A 32 -20.85 6.82 -18.27
C MET A 32 -19.32 6.85 -18.24
N LEU A 33 -18.68 6.10 -19.13
CA LEU A 33 -17.23 6.11 -19.34
C LEU A 33 -16.75 7.47 -19.82
N ILE A 34 -15.62 7.93 -19.27
CA ILE A 34 -14.89 9.11 -19.74
C ILE A 34 -13.67 8.66 -20.56
N TRP A 35 -12.89 7.75 -19.99
CA TRP A 35 -11.74 7.14 -20.66
C TRP A 35 -11.37 5.82 -19.97
N ALA A 36 -10.76 4.91 -20.74
CA ALA A 36 -10.08 3.74 -20.21
C ALA A 36 -8.67 3.65 -20.81
N LYS A 37 -7.70 3.23 -19.99
CA LYS A 37 -6.28 3.11 -20.34
C LYS A 37 -5.75 1.76 -19.88
N GLN A 38 -4.78 1.23 -20.60
CA GLN A 38 -4.02 0.04 -20.19
C GLN A 38 -2.54 0.37 -20.03
N ALA A 39 -1.85 -0.42 -19.20
CA ALA A 39 -0.40 -0.50 -19.12
C ALA A 39 -0.02 -1.94 -18.74
N GLY A 40 1.07 -2.44 -19.30
CA GLY A 40 1.47 -3.81 -19.04
C GLY A 40 2.47 -4.38 -20.03
N GLY A 41 2.81 -5.63 -19.81
CA GLY A 41 3.88 -6.36 -20.47
C GLY A 41 3.45 -7.75 -20.92
N ALA A 42 4.42 -8.65 -21.06
CA ALA A 42 4.14 -10.04 -21.43
C ALA A 42 3.67 -10.90 -20.23
N ASP A 43 3.93 -10.44 -19.00
CA ASP A 43 3.75 -11.21 -17.77
C ASP A 43 2.64 -10.58 -16.90
N PHE A 44 2.84 -10.52 -15.58
CA PHE A 44 1.83 -10.08 -14.63
C PHE A 44 2.11 -8.66 -14.12
N GLU A 45 1.11 -7.80 -14.21
CA GLU A 45 1.06 -6.47 -13.62
C GLU A 45 -0.22 -6.28 -12.80
N PHE A 46 -0.07 -5.91 -11.54
CA PHE A 46 -1.19 -5.69 -10.63
C PHE A 46 -1.21 -4.24 -10.16
N ALA A 47 -2.32 -3.53 -10.38
CA ALA A 47 -2.60 -2.25 -9.74
C ALA A 47 -3.48 -2.49 -8.51
N ASN A 48 -2.88 -2.43 -7.32
CA ASN A 48 -3.56 -2.79 -6.07
C ASN A 48 -4.36 -1.63 -5.47
N ALA A 49 -3.90 -0.39 -5.68
CA ALA A 49 -4.56 0.79 -5.14
C ALA A 49 -4.27 2.03 -5.99
N LEU A 50 -5.18 3.01 -5.91
CA LEU A 50 -5.02 4.32 -6.52
C LEU A 50 -5.55 5.41 -5.60
N THR A 51 -5.01 6.62 -5.74
CA THR A 51 -5.49 7.84 -5.09
C THR A 51 -5.60 8.98 -6.10
N SER A 52 -6.50 9.92 -5.84
CA SER A 52 -6.59 11.18 -6.58
C SER A 52 -5.79 12.30 -5.90
N LEU A 53 -5.24 13.20 -6.71
CA LEU A 53 -4.59 14.43 -6.26
C LEU A 53 -5.52 15.64 -6.43
N SER A 54 -5.11 16.82 -5.96
CA SER A 54 -5.91 18.05 -5.98
C SER A 54 -6.24 18.57 -7.38
N ASP A 55 -5.46 18.17 -8.39
CA ASP A 55 -5.61 18.51 -9.80
C ASP A 55 -6.43 17.47 -10.61
N ASP A 56 -7.13 16.56 -9.91
CA ASP A 56 -7.85 15.41 -10.46
C ASP A 56 -6.97 14.42 -11.26
N SER A 57 -5.64 14.53 -11.16
CA SER A 57 -4.74 13.45 -11.56
C SER A 57 -4.83 12.29 -10.58
N ILE A 58 -4.42 11.11 -11.02
CA ILE A 58 -4.40 9.90 -10.20
C ILE A 58 -3.00 9.33 -10.15
N VAL A 59 -2.65 8.75 -9.01
CA VAL A 59 -1.45 7.92 -8.83
C VAL A 59 -1.92 6.55 -8.39
N LEU A 60 -1.41 5.52 -9.04
CA LEU A 60 -1.61 4.12 -8.64
C LEU A 60 -0.32 3.52 -8.12
N THR A 61 -0.45 2.48 -7.28
CA THR A 61 0.64 1.61 -6.88
C THR A 61 0.26 0.14 -7.05
N GLY A 62 1.26 -0.72 -7.07
CA GLY A 62 1.12 -2.11 -7.41
C GLY A 62 2.45 -2.83 -7.46
N TYR A 63 2.48 -3.91 -8.22
CA TYR A 63 3.70 -4.63 -8.55
C TYR A 63 3.65 -5.25 -9.95
N PHE A 64 4.81 -5.60 -10.49
CA PHE A 64 4.94 -6.18 -11.82
C PHE A 64 6.09 -7.19 -11.92
N GLN A 65 6.00 -8.07 -12.91
CA GLN A 65 7.04 -9.03 -13.27
C GLN A 65 7.76 -8.64 -14.55
N ASN A 66 9.05 -8.99 -14.65
CA ASN A 66 9.88 -8.81 -15.84
C ASN A 66 9.88 -7.39 -16.42
N THR A 67 8.99 -7.06 -17.35
CA THR A 67 8.97 -5.75 -18.03
C THR A 67 7.54 -5.30 -18.26
N THR A 68 7.25 -4.06 -17.89
CA THR A 68 5.96 -3.41 -18.13
C THR A 68 6.14 -2.09 -18.90
N ILE A 69 5.17 -1.75 -19.75
CA ILE A 69 5.21 -0.54 -20.58
C ILE A 69 4.00 0.33 -20.27
N PHE A 70 4.25 1.59 -19.93
CA PHE A 70 3.24 2.61 -19.67
C PHE A 70 3.22 3.66 -20.79
N GLY A 71 2.04 4.18 -21.10
CA GLY A 71 1.90 5.37 -21.94
C GLY A 71 2.19 5.15 -23.43
N THR A 72 1.98 3.94 -23.95
CA THR A 72 2.25 3.55 -25.36
C THR A 72 1.53 4.40 -26.42
N GLU A 73 0.51 5.17 -26.02
CA GLU A 73 -0.25 6.06 -26.89
C GLU A 73 0.31 7.50 -26.94
N GLY A 74 1.28 7.82 -26.09
CA GLY A 74 1.70 9.19 -25.81
C GLY A 74 3.23 9.41 -25.90
N PRO A 75 3.66 10.69 -25.79
CA PRO A 75 5.07 11.05 -25.90
C PRO A 75 5.92 10.63 -24.69
N ASN A 76 5.28 10.22 -23.59
CA ASN A 76 5.93 9.90 -22.32
C ASN A 76 6.12 8.39 -22.12
N GLU A 77 6.01 7.56 -23.17
CA GLU A 77 6.16 6.10 -23.06
C GLU A 77 7.35 5.71 -22.16
N THR A 78 7.08 4.87 -21.16
CA THR A 78 8.07 4.46 -20.16
C THR A 78 8.05 2.96 -20.02
N THR A 79 9.22 2.34 -20.13
CA THR A 79 9.43 0.91 -19.85
C THR A 79 10.11 0.76 -18.50
N LEU A 80 9.53 -0.06 -17.62
CA LEU A 80 10.11 -0.47 -16.34
C LEU A 80 10.53 -1.93 -16.43
N THR A 81 11.61 -2.29 -15.74
CA THR A 81 12.14 -3.66 -15.73
C THR A 81 12.38 -4.09 -14.29
N SER A 82 11.71 -5.14 -13.86
CA SER A 82 11.85 -5.70 -12.52
C SER A 82 13.29 -6.16 -12.30
N ILE A 83 13.82 -5.90 -11.11
CA ILE A 83 15.14 -6.32 -10.68
C ILE A 83 15.11 -7.78 -10.22
N GLY A 84 14.01 -8.17 -9.56
CA GLY A 84 13.74 -9.51 -9.02
C GLY A 84 12.50 -10.14 -9.66
N ASP A 85 11.74 -10.88 -8.85
CA ASP A 85 10.49 -11.49 -9.30
C ASP A 85 9.40 -10.41 -9.47
N ASP A 86 8.90 -9.87 -8.35
CA ASP A 86 7.94 -8.78 -8.34
C ASP A 86 8.62 -7.49 -7.84
N ASP A 87 8.51 -6.39 -8.57
CA ASP A 87 8.95 -5.06 -8.12
C ASP A 87 7.75 -4.12 -7.93
N ILE A 88 7.86 -3.20 -6.98
CA ILE A 88 6.86 -2.16 -6.71
C ILE A 88 6.81 -1.21 -7.91
N LEU A 89 5.61 -0.84 -8.34
CA LEU A 89 5.39 0.22 -9.32
C LEU A 89 4.56 1.36 -8.75
N LEU A 90 4.79 2.56 -9.31
CA LEU A 90 3.89 3.70 -9.23
C LEU A 90 3.70 4.29 -10.63
N ALA A 91 2.49 4.74 -10.95
CA ALA A 91 2.23 5.43 -12.20
C ALA A 91 1.23 6.58 -12.00
N LYS A 92 1.46 7.71 -12.69
CA LYS A 92 0.61 8.89 -12.64
C LYS A 92 -0.03 9.18 -13.99
N TYR A 93 -1.32 9.49 -13.96
CA TYR A 93 -2.11 9.93 -15.11
C TYR A 93 -2.81 11.24 -14.78
N ASN A 94 -2.90 12.16 -15.73
CA ASN A 94 -3.65 13.40 -15.52
C ASN A 94 -5.17 13.15 -15.55
N SER A 95 -5.95 14.19 -15.31
CA SER A 95 -7.42 14.12 -15.28
C SER A 95 -8.05 13.68 -16.62
N SER A 96 -7.38 13.95 -17.74
CA SER A 96 -7.78 13.52 -19.09
C SER A 96 -7.36 12.08 -19.44
N GLY A 97 -6.64 11.39 -18.55
CA GLY A 97 -6.13 10.04 -18.79
C GLY A 97 -4.81 9.99 -19.57
N ASP A 98 -4.12 11.12 -19.75
CA ASP A 98 -2.77 11.11 -20.33
C ASP A 98 -1.75 10.63 -19.30
N PHE A 99 -0.88 9.72 -19.73
CA PHE A 99 0.22 9.22 -18.92
C PHE A 99 1.28 10.31 -18.67
N LEU A 100 1.68 10.49 -17.41
CA LEU A 100 2.67 11.49 -17.01
C LEU A 100 4.02 10.86 -16.68
N TRP A 101 4.05 9.90 -15.76
CA TRP A 101 5.28 9.22 -15.35
C TRP A 101 4.99 7.85 -14.73
N ALA A 102 6.00 6.98 -14.73
CA ALA A 102 6.02 5.74 -13.95
C ALA A 102 7.37 5.60 -13.24
N LYS A 103 7.34 4.99 -12.06
CA LYS A 103 8.49 4.75 -11.18
C LYS A 103 8.44 3.31 -10.67
N GLN A 104 9.60 2.75 -10.37
CA GLN A 104 9.71 1.47 -9.68
C GLN A 104 10.55 1.60 -8.40
N ALA A 105 10.32 0.67 -7.48
CA ALA A 105 11.17 0.42 -6.32
C ALA A 105 11.23 -1.09 -6.08
N GLY A 106 12.33 -1.58 -5.52
CA GLY A 106 12.50 -3.00 -5.28
C GLY A 106 13.94 -3.48 -5.39
N GLY A 107 14.10 -4.79 -5.47
CA GLY A 107 15.30 -5.53 -5.18
C GLY A 107 15.32 -6.88 -5.89
N ILE A 108 16.01 -7.85 -5.30
CA ILE A 108 16.17 -9.19 -5.92
C ILE A 108 15.08 -10.19 -5.51
N GLU A 109 14.27 -9.85 -4.50
CA GLU A 109 13.19 -10.68 -3.96
C GLU A 109 11.82 -10.10 -4.38
N GLU A 110 10.72 -10.65 -3.86
CA GLU A 110 9.37 -10.09 -4.08
C GLU A 110 9.13 -8.80 -3.28
N ASP A 111 8.93 -7.69 -3.99
CA ASP A 111 8.59 -6.38 -3.45
C ASP A 111 7.25 -5.91 -4.01
N ARG A 112 6.27 -5.68 -3.11
CA ARG A 112 4.88 -5.45 -3.52
C ARG A 112 4.28 -4.23 -2.86
N GLY A 113 3.79 -3.28 -3.68
CA GLY A 113 2.99 -2.14 -3.21
C GLY A 113 1.51 -2.52 -3.12
N TYR A 114 0.89 -2.35 -1.95
CA TYR A 114 -0.50 -2.74 -1.72
C TYR A 114 -1.45 -1.57 -1.55
N ALA A 115 -0.99 -0.46 -0.95
CA ALA A 115 -1.88 0.67 -0.66
C ALA A 115 -1.17 2.01 -0.84
N ILE A 116 -1.96 3.03 -1.19
CA ILE A 116 -1.51 4.40 -1.45
C ILE A 116 -2.49 5.40 -0.84
N THR A 117 -1.98 6.52 -0.33
CA THR A 117 -2.76 7.70 0.05
C THR A 117 -2.09 8.96 -0.48
N SER A 118 -2.86 10.00 -0.78
CA SER A 118 -2.33 11.34 -1.08
C SER A 118 -2.31 12.21 0.17
N LEU A 119 -1.40 13.19 0.17
CA LEU A 119 -1.27 14.24 1.19
C LEU A 119 -1.72 15.59 0.61
N SER A 120 -1.84 16.60 1.46
CA SER A 120 -2.34 17.93 1.09
C SER A 120 -1.46 18.70 0.09
N ASP A 121 -0.21 18.29 -0.08
CA ASP A 121 0.78 18.85 -1.01
C ASP A 121 0.88 18.07 -2.34
N ASP A 122 -0.07 17.18 -2.62
CA ASP A 122 -0.09 16.28 -3.77
C ASP A 122 1.05 15.26 -3.82
N SER A 123 1.83 15.13 -2.74
CA SER A 123 2.68 13.97 -2.55
C SER A 123 1.83 12.74 -2.22
N THR A 124 2.43 11.56 -2.38
CA THR A 124 1.76 10.28 -2.11
C THR A 124 2.62 9.42 -1.21
N VAL A 125 1.97 8.66 -0.35
CA VAL A 125 2.63 7.68 0.51
C VAL A 125 2.11 6.30 0.16
N ILE A 126 3.03 5.36 -0.04
CA ILE A 126 2.73 3.96 -0.33
C ILE A 126 3.24 3.03 0.78
N THR A 127 2.56 1.91 0.98
CA THR A 127 2.99 0.84 1.88
C THR A 127 2.82 -0.54 1.24
N GLY A 128 3.56 -1.50 1.75
CA GLY A 128 3.59 -2.85 1.23
C GLY A 128 4.54 -3.77 1.99
N ASN A 129 5.09 -4.77 1.29
CA ASN A 129 6.20 -5.59 1.78
C ASN A 129 7.40 -5.52 0.84
N PHE A 130 8.59 -5.77 1.37
CA PHE A 130 9.81 -5.92 0.59
C PHE A 130 10.74 -6.96 1.22
N GLY A 131 11.53 -7.65 0.40
CA GLY A 131 12.45 -8.71 0.84
C GLY A 131 13.91 -8.33 0.64
N SER A 132 14.80 -8.84 1.52
CA SER A 132 16.25 -8.61 1.42
C SER A 132 16.64 -7.13 1.39
N MET A 133 17.03 -6.59 0.23
CA MET A 133 17.32 -5.16 0.04
C MET A 133 16.45 -4.61 -1.08
N ALA A 134 15.79 -3.48 -0.83
CA ALA A 134 15.00 -2.78 -1.85
C ALA A 134 15.47 -1.33 -2.00
N THR A 135 15.67 -0.89 -3.24
CA THR A 135 16.04 0.48 -3.58
C THR A 135 14.80 1.28 -3.95
N PHE A 136 14.58 2.40 -3.25
CA PHE A 136 13.55 3.39 -3.55
C PHE A 136 14.20 4.63 -4.17
N GLY A 137 13.54 5.22 -5.17
CA GLY A 137 14.05 6.44 -5.83
C GLY A 137 15.37 6.20 -6.57
N LYS A 138 15.50 5.07 -7.28
CA LYS A 138 16.75 4.72 -7.96
C LYS A 138 17.18 5.82 -8.94
N ASN A 139 18.40 6.31 -8.78
CA ASN A 139 18.97 7.48 -9.47
C ASN A 139 18.36 8.85 -9.12
N ASP A 140 17.42 8.93 -8.18
CA ASP A 140 17.01 10.21 -7.60
C ASP A 140 18.09 10.70 -6.62
N PRO A 141 18.23 12.02 -6.38
CA PRO A 141 19.18 12.56 -5.40
C PRO A 141 18.99 12.03 -3.97
N ASN A 142 17.77 11.59 -3.64
CA ASN A 142 17.38 11.06 -2.35
C ASN A 142 17.22 9.53 -2.37
N GLU A 143 17.91 8.80 -3.26
CA GLU A 143 17.87 7.33 -3.30
C GLU A 143 18.08 6.73 -1.90
N ILE A 144 17.17 5.84 -1.49
CA ILE A 144 17.22 5.14 -0.20
C ILE A 144 17.20 3.65 -0.46
N VAL A 145 18.11 2.93 0.20
CA VAL A 145 18.13 1.46 0.22
C VAL A 145 17.67 0.99 1.59
N LEU A 146 16.55 0.26 1.61
CA LEU A 146 16.05 -0.40 2.81
C LEU A 146 16.59 -1.84 2.86
N THR A 147 16.69 -2.39 4.07
CA THR A 147 17.11 -3.78 4.30
C THR A 147 16.11 -4.42 5.26
N SER A 148 15.58 -5.58 4.87
CA SER A 148 14.69 -6.35 5.74
C SER A 148 15.50 -6.97 6.88
N LEU A 149 14.87 -7.12 8.05
CA LEU A 149 15.42 -7.77 9.23
C LEU A 149 15.19 -9.30 9.20
N GLY A 150 14.37 -9.77 8.25
CA GLY A 150 13.91 -11.15 8.13
C GLY A 150 13.50 -11.50 6.71
N SER A 151 12.36 -12.19 6.57
CA SER A 151 11.83 -12.58 5.26
C SER A 151 11.42 -11.34 4.47
N ASP A 152 10.25 -10.81 4.81
CA ASP A 152 9.70 -9.62 4.16
C ASP A 152 9.34 -8.66 5.28
N ASP A 153 9.74 -7.40 5.14
CA ASP A 153 9.41 -6.34 6.08
C ASP A 153 8.41 -5.36 5.47
N ILE A 154 7.72 -4.62 6.33
CA ILE A 154 6.85 -3.52 5.93
C ILE A 154 7.72 -2.38 5.41
N PHE A 155 7.35 -1.77 4.30
CA PHE A 155 7.86 -0.44 3.93
C PHE A 155 6.78 0.64 4.02
N LEU A 156 7.24 1.88 4.18
CA LEU A 156 6.47 3.09 3.94
C LEU A 156 7.35 4.04 3.13
N ALA A 157 6.87 4.57 2.01
CA ALA A 157 7.65 5.49 1.18
C ALA A 157 6.79 6.65 0.68
N ARG A 158 7.32 7.87 0.77
CA ARG A 158 6.69 9.08 0.25
C ARG A 158 7.36 9.53 -1.03
N PHE A 159 6.55 9.80 -2.04
CA PHE A 159 6.95 10.34 -3.33
C PHE A 159 6.30 11.70 -3.53
N ASN A 160 7.09 12.67 -3.97
CA ASN A 160 6.60 13.98 -4.38
C ASN A 160 5.65 13.86 -5.58
N SER A 161 4.90 14.92 -5.87
CA SER A 161 3.90 14.93 -6.96
C SER A 161 4.49 14.71 -8.37
N ASP A 162 5.80 14.91 -8.53
CA ASP A 162 6.60 14.64 -9.73
C ASP A 162 7.17 13.20 -9.78
N GLY A 163 6.91 12.39 -8.76
CA GLY A 163 7.39 11.02 -8.62
C GLY A 163 8.80 10.89 -8.08
N SER A 164 9.47 11.97 -7.67
CA SER A 164 10.76 11.88 -6.97
C SER A 164 10.58 11.38 -5.53
N LEU A 165 11.51 10.56 -5.05
CA LEU A 165 11.47 10.10 -3.65
C LEU A 165 11.76 11.25 -2.68
N ASP A 166 10.93 11.36 -1.64
CA ASP A 166 11.19 12.22 -0.49
C ASP A 166 11.85 11.42 0.64
N TRP A 167 11.15 10.40 1.15
CA TRP A 167 11.67 9.51 2.19
C TRP A 167 11.13 8.08 2.04
N ALA A 168 11.87 7.12 2.60
CA ALA A 168 11.45 5.73 2.74
C ALA A 168 11.87 5.19 4.11
N LYS A 169 11.02 4.32 4.68
CA LYS A 169 11.15 3.73 6.01
C LYS A 169 10.78 2.26 5.96
N SER A 170 11.36 1.46 6.84
CA SER A 170 10.96 0.07 7.07
C SER A 170 10.53 -0.16 8.51
N ALA A 171 9.73 -1.21 8.70
CA ALA A 171 9.40 -1.77 10.01
C ALA A 171 9.21 -3.28 9.86
N GLY A 172 9.61 -4.05 10.86
CA GLY A 172 9.52 -5.51 10.79
C GLY A 172 10.44 -6.22 11.77
N GLY A 173 10.63 -7.51 11.57
CA GLY A 173 11.43 -8.37 12.43
C GLY A 173 11.99 -9.58 11.68
N THR A 174 12.18 -10.71 12.36
CA THR A 174 12.76 -11.90 11.71
C THR A 174 11.76 -12.67 10.84
N GLY A 175 10.49 -12.23 10.83
CA GLY A 175 9.38 -12.91 10.20
C GLY A 175 9.01 -12.35 8.83
N LYS A 176 7.78 -12.63 8.41
CA LYS A 176 7.11 -11.95 7.31
C LYS A 176 6.15 -10.93 7.91
N ASP A 177 6.34 -9.68 7.55
CA ASP A 177 5.56 -8.52 7.97
C ASP A 177 5.05 -7.81 6.72
N THR A 178 3.84 -7.25 6.75
CA THR A 178 3.26 -6.64 5.54
C THR A 178 2.29 -5.51 5.89
N GLY A 179 2.47 -4.35 5.25
CA GLY A 179 1.48 -3.26 5.28
C GLY A 179 0.42 -3.44 4.20
N PHE A 180 -0.86 -3.50 4.58
CA PHE A 180 -1.98 -3.69 3.65
C PHE A 180 -2.88 -2.47 3.47
N GLY A 181 -2.98 -1.62 4.49
CA GLY A 181 -3.85 -0.46 4.47
C GLY A 181 -3.10 0.79 4.90
N ILE A 182 -3.46 1.93 4.29
CA ILE A 182 -2.91 3.25 4.61
C ILE A 182 -4.01 4.30 4.52
N THR A 183 -3.94 5.30 5.38
CA THR A 183 -4.77 6.52 5.30
C THR A 183 -3.96 7.70 5.80
N SER A 184 -4.22 8.89 5.26
CA SER A 184 -3.76 10.16 5.82
C SER A 184 -4.86 10.83 6.65
N PHE A 185 -4.45 11.73 7.55
CA PHE A 185 -5.34 12.65 8.27
C PHE A 185 -5.24 14.06 7.69
N SER A 186 -6.08 14.99 8.16
CA SER A 186 -6.09 16.38 7.67
C SER A 186 -4.81 17.18 7.96
N ASN A 187 -3.96 16.68 8.86
CA ASN A 187 -2.63 17.23 9.16
C ASN A 187 -1.49 16.45 8.48
N ASP A 188 -1.82 15.64 7.47
CA ASP A 188 -0.89 14.80 6.70
C ASP A 188 -0.13 13.73 7.51
N SER A 189 -0.50 13.49 8.77
CA SER A 189 -0.04 12.29 9.47
C SER A 189 -0.59 11.05 8.79
N ILE A 190 0.18 9.96 8.83
CA ILE A 190 -0.08 8.73 8.08
C ILE A 190 -0.29 7.59 9.07
N LEU A 191 -1.41 6.88 8.93
CA LEU A 191 -1.66 5.64 9.65
C LEU A 191 -1.62 4.46 8.68
N ILE A 192 -0.82 3.46 9.02
CA ILE A 192 -0.78 2.17 8.32
C ILE A 192 -1.25 1.02 9.20
N THR A 193 -1.72 -0.04 8.55
CA THR A 193 -2.11 -1.28 9.19
C THR A 193 -1.71 -2.49 8.33
N GLY A 194 -1.68 -3.66 8.96
CA GLY A 194 -1.30 -4.90 8.32
C GLY A 194 -1.17 -6.00 9.35
N TYR A 195 -0.22 -6.90 9.13
CA TYR A 195 0.19 -7.89 10.13
C TYR A 195 1.70 -7.93 10.29
N PHE A 196 2.13 -8.49 11.42
CA PHE A 196 3.52 -8.80 11.69
C PHE A 196 3.64 -10.20 12.30
N TYR A 197 4.78 -10.87 12.10
CA TYR A 197 5.03 -12.22 12.58
C TYR A 197 5.98 -12.25 13.79
N GLN A 198 5.53 -12.84 14.90
CA GLN A 198 6.21 -12.96 16.21
C GLN A 198 6.60 -11.63 16.87
N SER A 199 7.37 -10.76 16.20
CA SER A 199 7.71 -9.44 16.69
C SER A 199 8.14 -8.53 15.55
N ALA A 200 7.78 -7.26 15.63
CA ALA A 200 8.24 -6.23 14.71
C ALA A 200 8.69 -4.96 15.46
N ILE A 201 9.73 -4.33 14.94
CA ILE A 201 10.27 -3.07 15.42
C ILE A 201 9.77 -1.96 14.50
N PHE A 202 9.09 -0.97 15.08
CA PHE A 202 8.64 0.24 14.38
C PHE A 202 9.42 1.45 14.86
N GLY A 203 9.85 2.30 13.92
CA GLY A 203 10.67 3.47 14.21
C GLY A 203 12.07 3.11 14.68
N LEU A 204 12.70 2.09 14.08
CA LEU A 204 14.05 1.64 14.45
C LEU A 204 15.05 2.80 14.46
N GLY A 205 15.66 3.05 15.62
CA GLY A 205 16.60 4.16 15.84
C GLY A 205 15.96 5.52 16.11
N GLU A 206 14.62 5.62 16.14
CA GLU A 206 13.89 6.85 16.47
C GLU A 206 13.56 6.93 17.97
N TYR A 207 13.29 8.13 18.49
CA TYR A 207 13.09 8.35 19.93
C TYR A 207 11.96 7.50 20.54
N ASN A 208 10.89 7.28 19.77
CA ASN A 208 9.72 6.52 20.22
C ASN A 208 9.77 5.03 19.85
N GLU A 209 10.88 4.50 19.32
CA GLU A 209 11.01 3.11 18.84
C GLU A 209 10.20 2.11 19.67
N THR A 210 9.34 1.35 18.99
CA THR A 210 8.41 0.42 19.63
C THR A 210 8.59 -0.98 19.09
N ILE A 211 8.75 -1.95 19.99
CA ILE A 211 8.76 -3.37 19.66
C ILE A 211 7.38 -3.95 19.97
N LEU A 212 6.62 -4.32 18.94
CA LEU A 212 5.43 -5.12 19.10
C LEU A 212 5.82 -6.59 19.18
N LYS A 213 5.17 -7.33 20.09
CA LYS A 213 5.30 -8.78 20.21
C LYS A 213 3.93 -9.39 19.98
N SER A 214 3.84 -10.35 19.08
CA SER A 214 2.63 -11.08 18.82
C SER A 214 2.32 -11.95 20.04
N ASN A 215 1.04 -12.07 20.37
CA ASN A 215 0.58 -13.04 21.35
C ASN A 215 0.44 -14.46 20.74
N GLY A 216 0.65 -14.58 19.43
CA GLY A 216 0.67 -15.81 18.66
C GLY A 216 1.72 -15.84 17.55
N TYR A 217 1.28 -16.08 16.31
CA TYR A 217 2.15 -16.04 15.13
C TYR A 217 2.02 -14.72 14.39
N HIS A 218 0.83 -14.40 13.87
CA HIS A 218 0.56 -13.17 13.14
C HIS A 218 -0.37 -12.29 13.95
N ASP A 219 0.02 -11.06 14.27
CA ASP A 219 -0.86 -10.10 14.93
C ASP A 219 -1.07 -8.87 14.04
N ILE A 220 -2.22 -8.23 14.19
CA ILE A 220 -2.56 -6.96 13.55
C ILE A 220 -1.67 -5.87 14.14
N PHE A 221 -1.17 -4.95 13.31
CA PHE A 221 -0.61 -3.69 13.80
C PHE A 221 -1.41 -2.48 13.30
N MET A 222 -1.32 -1.39 14.04
CA MET A 222 -1.63 -0.04 13.61
C MET A 222 -0.46 0.85 13.97
N THR A 223 0.03 1.64 13.03
CA THR A 223 1.21 2.49 13.25
C THR A 223 0.99 3.87 12.67
N LEU A 224 1.24 4.91 13.49
CA LEU A 224 1.12 6.31 13.12
C LEU A 224 2.51 6.94 12.91
N TYR A 225 2.65 7.65 11.79
CA TYR A 225 3.77 8.52 11.46
C TYR A 225 3.28 9.96 11.28
N ASP A 226 4.16 10.94 11.48
CA ASP A 226 3.92 12.31 11.03
C ASP A 226 4.14 12.46 9.51
N GLU A 227 3.88 13.66 8.99
CA GLU A 227 4.00 13.97 7.55
C GLU A 227 5.42 13.82 6.99
N ASN A 228 6.44 13.86 7.86
CA ASN A 228 7.85 13.71 7.50
C ASN A 228 8.34 12.26 7.66
N GLY A 229 7.43 11.32 7.97
CA GLY A 229 7.77 9.93 8.20
C GLY A 229 8.43 9.68 9.56
N THR A 230 8.32 10.61 10.52
CA THR A 230 8.76 10.39 11.90
C THR A 230 7.77 9.48 12.61
N PHE A 231 8.27 8.42 13.22
CA PHE A 231 7.49 7.47 13.97
C PHE A 231 6.88 8.09 15.24
N PHE A 232 5.57 7.89 15.42
CA PHE A 232 4.85 8.38 16.60
C PHE A 232 4.48 7.27 17.59
N TRP A 233 3.66 6.30 17.16
CA TRP A 233 3.32 5.13 17.99
C TRP A 233 2.92 3.92 17.14
N SER A 234 3.02 2.74 17.75
CA SER A 234 2.46 1.48 17.23
C SER A 234 1.60 0.78 18.28
N LYS A 235 0.50 0.17 17.83
CA LYS A 235 -0.36 -0.69 18.65
C LYS A 235 -0.57 -2.03 17.95
N GLY A 236 -0.54 -3.11 18.73
CA GLY A 236 -0.85 -4.46 18.25
C GLY A 236 -2.24 -4.91 18.69
N ALA A 237 -2.83 -5.82 17.92
CA ALA A 237 -4.03 -6.57 18.32
C ALA A 237 -3.96 -7.99 17.79
N GLY A 238 -4.35 -8.96 18.60
CA GLY A 238 -4.24 -10.37 18.23
C GLY A 238 -4.67 -11.32 19.34
N GLY A 239 -4.63 -12.61 19.05
CA GLY A 239 -4.99 -13.69 19.96
C GLY A 239 -3.79 -14.43 20.51
N PRO A 240 -3.97 -15.23 21.58
CA PRO A 240 -2.94 -16.18 22.01
C PRO A 240 -2.66 -17.20 20.89
N ALA A 241 -1.40 -17.61 20.73
CA ALA A 241 -0.88 -18.55 19.72
C ALA A 241 -1.86 -19.59 19.17
N GLY A 242 -2.63 -19.19 18.15
CA GLY A 242 -3.34 -20.05 17.22
C GLY A 242 -2.55 -20.13 15.91
N LEU A 243 -2.66 -21.22 15.17
CA LEU A 243 -1.94 -21.46 13.90
C LEU A 243 -2.45 -20.61 12.73
N LEU A 244 -3.35 -19.67 12.98
CA LEU A 244 -4.15 -18.96 11.99
C LEU A 244 -3.82 -17.47 11.99
N PHE A 245 -4.33 -16.74 10.99
CA PHE A 245 -3.76 -15.48 10.52
C PHE A 245 -4.64 -14.27 10.86
N GLU A 246 -4.19 -13.42 11.79
CA GLU A 246 -4.79 -12.09 12.03
C GLU A 246 -4.13 -11.02 11.17
N ALA A 247 -4.93 -10.16 10.53
CA ALA A 247 -4.40 -9.03 9.76
C ALA A 247 -5.37 -7.87 9.66
N GLY A 248 -4.83 -6.65 9.83
CA GLY A 248 -5.47 -5.44 9.34
C GLY A 248 -5.42 -5.45 7.81
N ARG A 249 -6.53 -5.12 7.16
CA ARG A 249 -6.65 -5.16 5.69
C ARG A 249 -6.87 -3.79 5.08
N ALA A 250 -7.69 -2.95 5.72
CA ALA A 250 -7.95 -1.59 5.25
C ALA A 250 -8.19 -0.67 6.45
N VAL A 251 -7.75 0.58 6.31
CA VAL A 251 -7.92 1.62 7.31
C VAL A 251 -8.35 2.91 6.63
N THR A 252 -9.23 3.68 7.28
CA THR A 252 -9.66 5.00 6.80
C THR A 252 -9.80 5.97 7.96
N SER A 253 -9.36 7.20 7.77
CA SER A 253 -9.60 8.30 8.71
C SER A 253 -10.99 8.91 8.50
N LEU A 254 -11.57 9.39 9.60
CA LEU A 254 -12.85 10.09 9.61
C LEU A 254 -12.62 11.57 9.92
N SER A 255 -13.61 12.41 9.62
CA SER A 255 -13.53 13.86 9.81
C SER A 255 -13.38 14.33 11.27
N ASP A 256 -13.61 13.44 12.23
CA ASP A 256 -13.37 13.67 13.66
C ASP A 256 -12.02 13.11 14.15
N ASN A 257 -11.11 12.80 13.23
CA ASN A 257 -9.80 12.18 13.44
C ASN A 257 -9.84 10.78 14.09
N SER A 258 -11.02 10.18 14.24
CA SER A 258 -11.10 8.75 14.52
C SER A 258 -10.79 7.93 13.26
N THR A 259 -10.50 6.65 13.43
CA THR A 259 -10.25 5.75 12.29
C THR A 259 -11.13 4.53 12.35
N ILE A 260 -11.46 4.00 11.16
CA ILE A 260 -12.06 2.68 11.01
C ILE A 260 -10.99 1.74 10.45
N LEU A 261 -10.75 0.66 11.17
CA LEU A 261 -9.92 -0.46 10.74
C LEU A 261 -10.80 -1.66 10.45
N THR A 262 -10.52 -2.35 9.36
CA THR A 262 -11.13 -3.65 9.04
C THR A 262 -10.05 -4.68 8.80
N GLY A 263 -10.40 -5.94 8.99
CA GLY A 263 -9.46 -7.02 8.78
C GLY A 263 -10.05 -8.37 9.10
N THR A 264 -9.18 -9.36 9.23
CA THR A 264 -9.54 -10.74 9.55
C THR A 264 -8.85 -11.18 10.83
N PHE A 265 -9.51 -12.07 11.56
CA PHE A 265 -8.96 -12.69 12.76
C PHE A 265 -9.46 -14.13 12.88
N SER A 266 -8.72 -14.95 13.63
CA SER A 266 -9.10 -16.31 13.97
C SER A 266 -9.12 -16.48 15.48
N ASP A 267 -9.87 -17.46 16.00
CA ASP A 267 -10.03 -17.79 17.42
C ASP A 267 -10.40 -16.58 18.32
N PHE A 268 -9.44 -15.71 18.63
CA PHE A 268 -9.59 -14.49 19.41
C PHE A 268 -8.77 -13.34 18.82
N ALA A 269 -9.29 -12.11 18.92
CA ALA A 269 -8.49 -10.91 18.71
C ALA A 269 -8.76 -9.90 19.81
N THR A 270 -7.73 -9.57 20.59
CA THR A 270 -7.82 -8.55 21.64
C THR A 270 -7.25 -7.22 21.15
N PHE A 271 -8.10 -6.20 21.13
CA PHE A 271 -7.76 -4.82 20.79
C PHE A 271 -7.62 -3.99 22.06
N GLY A 272 -6.56 -3.16 22.11
CA GLY A 272 -6.31 -2.29 23.26
C GLY A 272 -5.91 -3.08 24.52
N LEU A 273 -5.11 -4.13 24.37
CA LEU A 273 -4.65 -4.96 25.49
C LEU A 273 -3.98 -4.08 26.56
N GLY A 274 -4.52 -4.12 27.79
CA GLY A 274 -4.08 -3.30 28.92
C GLY A 274 -4.63 -1.87 28.95
N GLU A 275 -5.49 -1.47 28.00
CA GLU A 275 -6.14 -0.16 27.96
C GLU A 275 -7.56 -0.19 28.59
N PRO A 276 -8.11 0.94 29.08
CA PRO A 276 -9.42 0.98 29.73
C PRO A 276 -10.62 0.51 28.88
N LYS A 277 -10.44 0.41 27.55
CA LYS A 277 -11.46 -0.06 26.60
C LYS A 277 -10.99 -1.30 25.84
N GLU A 278 -10.23 -2.17 26.49
CA GLU A 278 -9.86 -3.48 25.95
C GLU A 278 -11.10 -4.25 25.50
N ILE A 279 -11.05 -4.80 24.29
CA ILE A 279 -12.13 -5.61 23.70
C ILE A 279 -11.51 -6.86 23.10
N THR A 280 -12.04 -8.03 23.47
CA THR A 280 -11.72 -9.30 22.82
C THR A 280 -12.88 -9.74 21.94
N LEU A 281 -12.60 -9.92 20.66
CA LEU A 281 -13.49 -10.61 19.72
C LEU A 281 -13.23 -12.11 19.78
N VAL A 282 -14.27 -12.92 19.58
CA VAL A 282 -14.22 -14.38 19.53
C VAL A 282 -14.75 -14.81 18.16
N SER A 283 -13.98 -15.64 17.45
CA SER A 283 -14.38 -16.17 16.15
C SER A 283 -15.44 -17.26 16.34
N GLU A 284 -16.49 -17.25 15.51
CA GLU A 284 -17.48 -18.34 15.42
C GLU A 284 -17.08 -19.40 14.39
N GLY A 285 -15.98 -19.20 13.67
CA GLY A 285 -15.44 -20.11 12.67
C GLY A 285 -13.90 -20.11 12.60
N ASN A 286 -13.35 -20.50 11.45
CA ASN A 286 -11.90 -20.54 11.25
C ASN A 286 -11.29 -19.14 11.03
N LEU A 287 -12.02 -18.26 10.35
CA LEU A 287 -11.58 -16.91 10.03
C LEU A 287 -12.80 -16.01 9.91
N ASP A 288 -12.87 -14.98 10.75
CA ASP A 288 -13.94 -14.00 10.77
C ASP A 288 -13.40 -12.61 10.42
N ALA A 289 -14.29 -11.73 9.96
CA ALA A 289 -13.97 -10.33 9.69
C ALA A 289 -14.25 -9.47 10.93
N PHE A 290 -13.47 -8.41 11.13
CA PHE A 290 -13.74 -7.39 12.13
C PHE A 290 -13.87 -5.99 11.51
N ILE A 291 -14.61 -5.13 12.22
CA ILE A 291 -14.63 -3.68 12.01
C ILE A 291 -14.42 -3.04 13.38
N ALA A 292 -13.36 -2.24 13.52
CA ALA A 292 -13.00 -1.56 14.75
C ALA A 292 -12.88 -0.05 14.51
N ARG A 293 -13.34 0.74 15.48
CA ARG A 293 -13.18 2.20 15.46
C ARG A 293 -12.23 2.64 16.57
N PHE A 294 -11.20 3.39 16.22
CA PHE A 294 -10.23 3.95 17.16
C PHE A 294 -10.43 5.45 17.28
N GLY A 295 -10.41 5.97 18.50
CA GLY A 295 -10.52 7.41 18.75
C GLY A 295 -9.25 8.17 18.33
N PRO A 296 -9.35 9.51 18.25
CA PRO A 296 -8.19 10.38 18.02
C PRO A 296 -7.18 10.33 19.17
#